data_AF-A0A1R1SM20-F1
#
_entry.id   AF-A0A1R1SM20-F1
#
_cell.length_a   1.000
_cell.length_b   1.000
_cell.length_c   1.000
_cell.angle_alpha   90.00
_cell.angle_beta   90.00
_cell.angle_gamma   90.00
#
_symmetry.space_group_name_H-M   'P 1'
#
loop_
_entity.id
_entity.type
_entity.pdbx_description
1 polymer ?
#
loop_
_entity_poly.entity_id
_entity_poly.type
_entity_poly.pdbx_seq_one_letter_code
_entity_poly.pdbx_strand_id
1 'polypeptide(L)'
;MSDYLGLVCAGAAATQVEMALVIADEPLPAAYLPDIQCILQWQYAPSEHTLVSAARSAIAGPLVWQQGPFFEFRDQAVMFDAAASGESLDADEMLTLSLPPGRYQCLTAEYSDGGDIAGVLHQFRPVEDGAPG
;
A
#
# COMPACT_ATOMS: atom_id res chain seq x y z
N MET A 1 -13.49 -16.09 0.21
CA MET A 1 -13.28 -15.29 -1.00
C MET A 1 -13.70 -13.89 -0.64
N SER A 2 -12.77 -13.12 -0.09
CA SER A 2 -13.03 -11.80 0.46
C SER A 2 -12.17 -10.81 -0.30
N ASP A 3 -12.85 -9.94 -1.03
CA ASP A 3 -12.33 -8.70 -1.60
C ASP A 3 -11.89 -7.80 -0.43
N TYR A 4 -10.58 -7.64 -0.22
CA TYR A 4 -10.01 -6.83 0.87
C TYR A 4 -9.34 -5.53 0.40
N LEU A 5 -9.47 -5.19 -0.88
CA LEU A 5 -8.84 -4.01 -1.48
C LEU A 5 -9.88 -3.26 -2.33
N GLY A 6 -10.39 -2.16 -1.76
CA GLY A 6 -11.31 -1.26 -2.43
C GLY A 6 -10.55 -0.15 -3.13
N LEU A 7 -10.89 0.10 -4.40
CA LEU A 7 -10.43 1.26 -5.17
C LEU A 7 -11.55 2.30 -5.11
N VAL A 8 -11.28 3.45 -4.50
CA VAL A 8 -12.25 4.56 -4.46
C VAL A 8 -11.75 5.68 -5.38
N CYS A 9 -12.60 6.16 -6.27
CA CYS A 9 -12.31 7.37 -7.06
C CYS A 9 -12.54 8.60 -6.18
N ALA A 10 -11.50 9.40 -5.94
CA ALA A 10 -11.62 10.72 -5.34
C ALA A 10 -11.34 11.79 -6.43
N GLY A 11 -12.13 12.87 -6.42
CA GLY A 11 -11.96 14.03 -7.31
C GLY A 11 -13.27 14.71 -7.71
N ALA A 12 -13.40 16.01 -7.40
CA ALA A 12 -14.57 16.84 -7.71
C ALA A 12 -14.68 17.28 -9.19
N ALA A 13 -13.84 16.75 -10.09
CA ALA A 13 -13.92 17.04 -11.51
C ALA A 13 -13.52 15.79 -12.32
N ALA A 14 -14.36 15.45 -13.29
CA ALA A 14 -14.29 14.24 -14.13
C ALA A 14 -13.04 14.10 -15.04
N THR A 15 -11.96 14.82 -14.73
CA THR A 15 -10.71 14.86 -15.52
C THR A 15 -9.47 14.44 -14.74
N GLN A 16 -9.56 14.25 -13.43
CA GLN A 16 -8.46 13.73 -12.59
C GLN A 16 -9.06 12.67 -11.66
N VAL A 17 -8.88 11.40 -12.00
CA VAL A 17 -9.30 10.29 -11.14
C VAL A 17 -8.13 9.99 -10.23
N GLU A 18 -8.14 10.54 -9.02
CA GLU A 18 -7.21 10.13 -7.98
C GLU A 18 -7.72 8.81 -7.40
N MET A 19 -6.98 7.74 -7.69
CA MET A 19 -7.31 6.41 -7.19
C MET A 19 -6.84 6.29 -5.75
N ALA A 20 -7.78 6.20 -4.81
CA ALA A 20 -7.49 5.92 -3.41
C ALA A 20 -7.50 4.41 -3.16
N LEU A 21 -6.42 3.89 -2.55
CA LEU A 21 -6.32 2.50 -2.12
C LEU A 21 -6.84 2.38 -0.68
N VAL A 22 -7.92 1.63 -0.47
CA VAL A 22 -8.38 1.24 0.87
C VAL A 22 -7.75 -0.10 1.24
N ILE A 23 -6.91 -0.09 2.28
CA ILE A 23 -6.28 -1.30 2.83
C ILE A 23 -7.06 -1.73 4.09
N ALA A 24 -7.88 -2.77 3.95
CA ALA A 24 -8.63 -3.49 5.00
C ALA A 24 -9.87 -2.81 5.62
N ASP A 25 -10.70 -3.66 6.26
CA ASP A 25 -12.00 -3.34 6.89
C ASP A 25 -11.85 -2.80 8.33
N GLU A 26 -10.73 -3.09 9.00
CA GLU A 26 -10.38 -2.48 10.29
C GLU A 26 -9.36 -1.34 10.10
N PRO A 27 -9.52 -0.20 10.79
CA PRO A 27 -8.61 0.96 10.70
C PRO A 27 -7.29 0.65 11.42
N LEU A 28 -6.48 -0.20 10.82
CA LEU A 28 -5.13 -0.49 11.30
C LEU A 28 -4.15 0.56 10.75
N PRO A 29 -3.27 1.13 11.58
CA PRO A 29 -2.27 2.09 11.13
C PRO A 29 -1.42 1.54 9.98
N ALA A 30 -1.17 2.37 8.98
CA ALA A 30 -0.32 2.03 7.84
C ALA A 30 0.76 3.09 7.62
N ALA A 31 1.95 2.66 7.20
CA ALA A 31 3.09 3.52 6.90
C ALA A 31 3.74 3.10 5.57
N TYR A 32 4.18 4.08 4.78
CA TYR A 32 4.97 3.79 3.58
C TYR A 32 6.47 3.73 3.93
N LEU A 33 7.12 2.63 3.57
CA LEU A 33 8.56 2.41 3.76
C LEU A 33 9.28 2.59 2.41
N PRO A 34 9.84 3.78 2.13
CA PRO A 34 10.41 4.09 0.82
C PRO A 34 11.67 3.29 0.51
N ASP A 35 12.43 2.86 1.52
CA ASP A 35 13.66 2.07 1.34
C ASP A 35 13.41 0.69 0.75
N ILE A 36 12.21 0.14 0.98
CA ILE A 36 11.80 -1.18 0.46
C ILE A 36 10.55 -1.10 -0.44
N GLN A 37 10.11 0.13 -0.77
CA GLN A 37 8.94 0.44 -1.61
C GLN A 37 7.68 -0.36 -1.23
N CYS A 38 7.42 -0.53 0.07
CA CYS A 38 6.27 -1.26 0.58
C CYS A 38 5.40 -0.39 1.48
N ILE A 39 4.09 -0.62 1.45
CA ILE A 39 3.18 -0.14 2.50
C ILE A 39 3.16 -1.20 3.59
N LEU A 40 3.46 -0.79 4.82
CA LEU A 40 3.40 -1.61 6.02
C LEU A 40 2.09 -1.32 6.75
N GLN A 41 1.24 -2.33 6.91
CA GLN A 41 0.07 -2.27 7.77
C GLN A 41 0.37 -2.95 9.11
N TRP A 42 0.08 -2.27 10.21
CA TRP A 42 0.34 -2.75 11.56
C TRP A 42 -0.77 -3.68 12.04
N GLN A 43 -0.47 -4.96 12.29
CA GLN A 43 -1.39 -5.85 13.02
C GLN A 43 -1.15 -5.78 14.54
N TYR A 44 0.05 -6.16 15.02
CA TYR A 44 0.44 -6.02 16.42
C TYR A 44 1.97 -5.93 16.57
N ALA A 45 2.43 -5.10 17.50
CA ALA A 45 3.84 -4.91 17.86
C ALA A 45 3.94 -4.09 19.15
N PRO A 46 5.04 -4.19 19.92
CA PRO A 46 5.25 -3.37 21.11
C PRO A 46 5.57 -1.90 20.78
N SER A 47 6.06 -1.62 19.56
CA SER A 47 6.31 -0.27 19.06
C SER A 47 6.39 -0.21 17.53
N GLU A 48 6.23 0.98 16.96
CA GLU A 48 6.39 1.20 15.52
C GLU A 48 7.82 0.88 15.07
N HIS A 49 8.83 1.29 15.84
CA HIS A 49 10.23 1.04 15.50
C HIS A 49 10.52 -0.46 15.36
N THR A 50 10.01 -1.28 16.29
CA THR A 50 10.18 -2.74 16.25
C THR A 50 9.45 -3.35 15.07
N LEU A 51 8.25 -2.87 14.73
CA LEU A 51 7.48 -3.33 13.56
C LEU A 51 8.23 -3.02 12.26
N VAL A 52 8.72 -1.79 12.09
CA VAL A 52 9.46 -1.37 10.89
C VAL A 52 10.76 -2.16 10.75
N SER A 53 11.48 -2.39 11.85
CA SER A 53 12.69 -3.23 11.82
C SER A 53 12.37 -4.67 11.42
N ALA A 54 11.30 -5.25 11.97
CA ALA A 54 10.87 -6.60 11.64
C ALA A 54 10.43 -6.72 10.17
N ALA A 55 9.68 -5.74 9.64
CA ALA A 55 9.32 -5.66 8.22
C ALA A 55 10.55 -5.67 7.30
N ARG A 56 11.57 -4.87 7.62
CA ARG A 56 12.84 -4.82 6.87
C ARG A 56 13.60 -6.15 6.91
N SER A 57 13.61 -6.83 8.05
CA SER A 57 14.19 -8.16 8.14
C SER A 57 13.36 -9.20 7.38
N ALA A 58 12.03 -9.11 7.44
CA ALA A 58 11.12 -10.04 6.79
C ALA A 58 11.25 -9.99 5.27
N ILE A 59 11.35 -8.80 4.68
CA ILE A 59 11.46 -8.65 3.22
C ILE A 59 12.80 -9.16 2.66
N ALA A 60 13.85 -9.21 3.47
CA ALA A 60 15.11 -9.86 3.12
C ALA A 60 15.04 -11.40 3.19
N GLY A 61 13.99 -11.93 3.83
CA GLY A 61 13.74 -13.36 4.00
C GLY A 61 12.72 -13.94 3.00
N PRO A 62 12.37 -15.23 3.15
CA PRO A 62 11.41 -15.90 2.28
C PRO A 62 9.97 -15.54 2.68
N LEU A 63 9.48 -14.39 2.19
CA LEU A 63 8.07 -14.03 2.30
C LEU A 63 7.22 -14.75 1.24
N VAL A 64 6.04 -15.19 1.66
CA VAL A 64 5.02 -15.73 0.75
C VAL A 64 4.13 -14.59 0.28
N TRP A 65 4.36 -14.13 -0.94
CA TRP A 65 3.57 -13.08 -1.57
C TRP A 65 2.31 -13.65 -2.22
N GLN A 66 1.17 -13.12 -1.83
CA GLN A 66 -0.12 -13.37 -2.45
C GLN A 66 -0.40 -12.32 -3.52
N GLN A 67 -0.91 -12.78 -4.65
CA GLN A 67 -1.31 -11.90 -5.75
C GLN A 67 -2.63 -11.22 -5.42
N GLY A 68 -2.62 -9.90 -5.43
CA GLY A 68 -3.78 -9.04 -5.28
C GLY A 68 -4.23 -8.41 -6.61
N PRO A 69 -5.10 -7.39 -6.54
CA PRO A 69 -5.65 -6.70 -7.69
C PRO A 69 -4.62 -5.86 -8.43
N PHE A 70 -4.99 -5.46 -9.65
CA PHE A 70 -4.22 -4.56 -10.49
C PHE A 70 -4.63 -3.11 -10.30
N PHE A 71 -3.66 -2.21 -10.40
CA PHE A 71 -3.81 -0.77 -10.27
C PHE A 71 -3.18 -0.07 -11.47
N GLU A 72 -3.81 1.00 -11.97
CA GLU A 72 -3.29 1.87 -13.03
C GLU A 72 -3.09 3.29 -12.49
N PHE A 73 -1.84 3.67 -12.18
CA PHE A 73 -1.53 5.03 -11.77
C PHE A 73 -1.23 5.88 -13.00
N ARG A 74 -2.05 6.89 -13.29
CA ARG A 74 -1.84 7.81 -14.43
C ARG A 74 -0.87 8.93 -14.10
N ASP A 75 -0.83 9.30 -12.84
CA ASP A 75 0.00 10.36 -12.28
C ASP A 75 0.69 9.86 -11.00
N GLN A 76 1.39 10.76 -10.33
CA GLN A 76 2.06 10.51 -9.06
C GLN A 76 1.08 9.91 -8.03
N ALA A 77 1.37 8.69 -7.56
CA ALA A 77 0.53 8.02 -6.57
C ALA A 77 0.71 8.65 -5.17
N VAL A 78 -0.40 8.81 -4.45
CA VAL A 78 -0.45 9.34 -3.08
C VAL A 78 -1.24 8.38 -2.18
N MET A 79 -0.85 8.32 -0.91
CA MET A 79 -1.53 7.58 0.16
C MET A 79 -1.99 8.59 1.21
N PHE A 80 -3.22 8.45 1.70
CA PHE A 80 -3.80 9.30 2.73
C PHE A 80 -4.74 8.47 3.61
N ASP A 81 -5.16 9.03 4.75
CA ASP A 81 -6.08 8.33 5.66
C ASP A 81 -7.48 8.20 5.02
N ALA A 82 -8.03 6.99 5.00
CA ALA A 82 -9.35 6.73 4.41
C ALA A 82 -10.50 7.49 5.10
N ALA A 83 -10.32 7.97 6.34
CA ALA A 83 -11.28 8.80 7.04
C ALA A 83 -11.26 10.27 6.57
N ALA A 84 -10.24 10.70 5.84
CA ALA A 84 -10.13 12.05 5.32
C ALA A 84 -10.88 12.20 3.98
N SER A 85 -11.59 13.31 3.80
CA SER A 85 -12.25 13.62 2.52
C SER A 85 -11.22 14.11 1.52
N GLY A 86 -11.12 13.43 0.36
CA GLY A 86 -10.16 13.79 -0.69
C GLY A 86 -10.27 15.22 -1.21
N GLU A 87 -11.42 15.89 -1.01
CA GLU A 87 -11.63 17.28 -1.43
C GLU A 87 -11.02 18.32 -0.47
N SER A 88 -10.60 17.90 0.73
CA SER A 88 -10.13 18.79 1.80
C SER A 88 -8.79 18.37 2.41
N LEU A 89 -8.01 17.53 1.71
CA LEU A 89 -6.71 17.08 2.18
C LEU A 89 -5.65 18.16 2.00
N ASP A 90 -5.01 18.55 3.09
CA ASP A 90 -3.78 19.35 3.04
C ASP A 90 -2.58 18.47 2.63
N ALA A 91 -1.53 19.10 2.11
CA ALA A 91 -0.34 18.39 1.63
C ALA A 91 0.36 17.56 2.73
N ASP A 92 0.23 17.97 4.00
CA ASP A 92 0.81 17.27 5.15
C ASP A 92 0.03 15.99 5.54
N GLU A 93 -1.19 15.82 5.00
CA GLU A 93 -2.05 14.65 5.21
C GLU A 93 -1.88 13.60 4.10
N MET A 94 -1.04 13.90 3.09
CA MET A 94 -0.74 13.03 1.97
C MET A 94 0.70 12.53 2.01
N LEU A 95 0.88 11.23 1.78
CA LEU A 95 2.16 10.58 1.60
C LEU A 95 2.35 10.22 0.13
N THR A 96 3.29 10.89 -0.54
CA THR A 96 3.65 10.57 -1.92
C THR A 96 4.38 9.22 -1.99
N LEU A 97 3.89 8.33 -2.85
CA LEU A 97 4.52 7.03 -3.08
C LEU A 97 5.57 7.15 -4.19
N SER A 98 6.75 6.57 -4.04
CA SER A 98 7.79 6.59 -5.08
C SER A 98 7.50 5.57 -6.20
N LEU A 99 6.30 5.64 -6.78
CA LEU A 99 5.80 4.79 -7.86
C LEU A 99 5.57 5.66 -9.11
N PRO A 100 6.31 5.43 -10.21
CA PRO A 100 6.04 6.15 -11.45
C PRO A 100 4.66 5.77 -12.04
N PRO A 101 4.08 6.58 -12.92
CA PRO A 101 2.89 6.21 -13.66
C PRO A 101 3.06 4.87 -14.38
N GLY A 102 2.01 4.04 -14.35
CA GLY A 102 2.03 2.71 -14.94
C GLY A 102 1.04 1.76 -14.32
N ARG A 103 1.07 0.52 -14.80
CA ARG A 103 0.24 -0.57 -14.30
C ARG A 103 1.01 -1.43 -13.31
N TYR A 104 0.38 -1.72 -12.18
CA TYR A 104 0.98 -2.47 -11.08
C TYR A 104 0.06 -3.60 -10.63
N GLN A 105 0.65 -4.69 -10.17
CA GLN A 105 -0.03 -5.71 -9.39
C GLN A 105 0.33 -5.48 -7.92
N CYS A 106 -0.69 -5.35 -7.07
CA CYS A 106 -0.46 -5.33 -5.63
C CYS A 106 -0.18 -6.76 -5.16
N LEU A 107 0.95 -6.96 -4.53
CA LEU A 107 1.31 -8.19 -3.84
C LEU A 107 1.22 -7.95 -2.34
N THR A 108 0.64 -8.89 -1.62
CA THR A 108 0.48 -8.81 -0.17
C THR A 108 1.22 -9.97 0.48
N ALA A 109 2.03 -9.70 1.49
CA ALA A 109 2.67 -10.73 2.30
C ALA A 109 2.48 -10.41 3.77
N GLU A 110 2.05 -11.41 4.53
CA GLU A 110 2.00 -11.35 5.98
C GLU A 110 3.34 -11.81 6.56
N TYR A 111 3.78 -11.17 7.63
CA TYR A 111 4.94 -11.60 8.38
C TYR A 111 4.64 -11.59 9.88
N SER A 112 5.27 -12.52 10.58
CA SER A 112 5.31 -12.57 12.03
C SER A 112 6.66 -13.11 12.47
N ASP A 113 7.16 -12.63 13.60
CA ASP A 113 8.34 -13.20 14.25
C ASP A 113 8.03 -14.44 15.12
N GLY A 114 6.75 -14.85 15.17
CA GLY A 114 6.27 -15.94 16.02
C GLY A 114 6.07 -15.55 17.49
N GLY A 115 6.26 -14.27 17.83
CA GLY A 115 6.06 -13.71 19.15
C GLY A 115 5.00 -12.60 19.13
N ASP A 116 5.40 -11.41 19.55
CA ASP A 116 4.56 -10.23 19.70
C ASP A 116 4.70 -9.23 18.55
N ILE A 117 5.22 -9.64 17.39
CA ILE A 117 5.27 -8.81 16.18
C ILE A 117 4.59 -9.50 14.99
N ALA A 118 3.62 -8.82 14.39
CA ALA A 118 3.12 -9.11 13.05
C ALA A 118 2.68 -7.86 12.29
N GLY A 119 2.82 -7.94 10.97
CA GLY A 119 2.35 -6.93 10.06
C GLY A 119 2.09 -7.49 8.67
N VAL A 120 1.52 -6.65 7.83
CA VAL A 120 1.28 -6.94 6.42
C VAL A 120 2.10 -5.99 5.57
N LEU A 121 2.77 -6.53 4.55
CA LEU A 121 3.48 -5.76 3.55
C LEU A 121 2.70 -5.79 2.24
N HIS A 122 2.46 -4.63 1.69
CA HIS A 122 1.91 -4.46 0.35
C HIS A 122 2.97 -3.87 -0.56
N GLN A 123 3.25 -4.57 -1.66
CA GLN A 123 4.20 -4.15 -2.68
C GLN A 123 3.49 -4.00 -4.01
N PHE A 124 3.68 -2.85 -4.66
CA PHE A 124 3.22 -2.64 -6.03
C PHE A 124 4.32 -3.06 -6.98
N ARG A 125 4.12 -4.18 -7.69
CA ARG A 125 5.05 -4.62 -8.73
C ARG A 125 4.60 -4.11 -10.09
N PRO A 126 5.48 -3.44 -10.86
CA PRO A 126 5.18 -3.11 -12.24
C PRO A 126 4.77 -4.38 -12.98
N VAL A 127 3.65 -4.30 -13.68
CA VAL A 127 3.30 -5.31 -14.68
C VAL A 127 3.93 -4.82 -15.95
N GLU A 128 4.85 -5.61 -16.51
CA GLU A 128 5.32 -5.33 -17.86
C GLU A 128 4.09 -5.36 -18.77
N ASP A 129 3.69 -4.20 -19.28
CA ASP A 129 2.71 -4.13 -20.36
C ASP A 129 3.37 -4.89 -21.50
N GLY A 130 2.86 -6.08 -21.79
CA GLY A 130 3.40 -6.92 -22.84
C GLY A 130 3.56 -6.06 -24.07
N ALA A 131 4.81 -5.83 -24.50
CA ALA A 131 5.09 -5.08 -25.70
C ALA A 131 4.17 -5.59 -26.81
N PRO A 132 3.45 -4.73 -27.54
CA PRO A 132 2.66 -5.20 -28.67
C PRO A 132 3.63 -5.88 -29.63
N GLY A 133 3.46 -7.19 -29.80
CA GLY A 133 4.08 -7.96 -30.87
C GLY A 133 3.46 -7.64 -32.22
#